data_AF-A0A959HNU3-F1
#
_entry.id   AF-A0A959HNU3-F1
#
_cell.length_a   1.000
_cell.length_b   1.000
_cell.length_c   1.000
_cell.angle_alpha   90.00
_cell.angle_beta   90.00
_cell.angle_gamma   90.00
#
_symmetry.space_group_name_H-M   'P 1'
#
loop_
_entity.id
_entity.type
_entity.pdbx_description
1 polymer ?
#
loop_
_entity_poly.entity_id
_entity_poly.type
_entity_poly.pdbx_seq_one_letter_code
_entity_poly.pdbx_strand_id
1 'polypeptide(L)'
;MLPKYFLGTAVLFGLSFLAAIYFFAPGTAQWTGAVDTDWNNPGNWIASSGTPSLPPSGGSLGDMVVIPDVSGTTNRFPVVNNAVVATARSMSVQAGAMVTVNMGGTLNVIGSDYDGVTNYGQITNNGTMYVDSAYNDGLVNLSGSQFTNSGVFTVINGLGNRVENYSTITNSGTFNVFMGVDTNLINHAGATIDNQG
;
A
#
# COMPACT_ATOMS: atom_id res chain seq x y z
N MET A 1 70.14 29.16 -33.69
CA MET A 1 70.09 27.91 -32.91
C MET A 1 68.79 27.94 -32.11
N LEU A 2 67.88 26.98 -32.35
CA LEU A 2 66.51 26.98 -31.84
C LEU A 2 66.39 26.69 -30.33
N PRO A 3 65.40 27.27 -29.63
CA PRO A 3 64.83 26.68 -28.41
C PRO A 3 63.75 25.64 -28.76
N LYS A 4 63.74 24.53 -28.02
CA LYS A 4 62.81 23.41 -28.13
C LYS A 4 61.41 23.79 -27.61
N TYR A 5 60.37 23.55 -28.42
CA TYR A 5 58.98 23.56 -27.97
C TYR A 5 58.63 22.18 -27.38
N PHE A 6 58.27 22.13 -26.09
CA PHE A 6 57.65 20.97 -25.46
C PHE A 6 56.16 20.98 -25.80
N LEU A 7 55.69 19.95 -26.52
CA LEU A 7 54.28 19.62 -26.67
C LEU A 7 53.81 18.92 -25.38
N GLY A 8 53.06 19.64 -24.54
CA GLY A 8 52.32 19.04 -23.43
C GLY A 8 51.03 18.42 -23.94
N THR A 9 50.95 17.09 -23.91
CA THR A 9 49.72 16.33 -24.14
C THR A 9 48.78 16.51 -22.95
N ALA A 10 47.64 17.19 -23.15
CA ALA A 10 46.54 17.15 -22.19
C ALA A 10 45.84 15.80 -22.31
N VAL A 11 46.06 14.90 -21.34
CA VAL A 11 45.27 13.69 -21.18
C VAL A 11 43.95 14.08 -20.51
N LEU A 12 42.86 14.05 -21.27
CA LEU A 12 41.51 14.23 -20.77
C LEU A 12 41.09 12.93 -20.05
N PHE A 13 41.09 12.93 -18.72
CA PHE A 13 40.46 11.86 -17.95
C PHE A 13 38.93 11.99 -18.06
N GLY A 14 38.34 11.23 -18.96
CA GLY A 14 36.90 11.01 -18.99
C GLY A 14 36.48 10.19 -17.78
N LEU A 15 36.00 10.85 -16.73
CA LEU A 15 35.20 10.21 -15.70
C LEU A 15 33.83 9.90 -16.32
N SER A 16 33.66 8.70 -16.89
CA SER A 16 32.32 8.21 -17.20
C SER A 16 31.63 7.90 -15.88
N PHE A 17 30.73 8.80 -15.45
CA PHE A 17 29.73 8.52 -14.43
C PHE A 17 28.79 7.45 -14.99
N LEU A 18 29.11 6.18 -14.72
CA LEU A 18 28.15 5.10 -14.90
C LEU A 18 27.15 5.24 -13.75
N ALA A 19 26.03 5.93 -14.01
CA ALA A 19 24.90 5.88 -13.09
C ALA A 19 24.47 4.41 -13.03
N ALA A 20 24.72 3.74 -11.91
CA ALA A 20 24.16 2.44 -11.64
C ALA A 20 22.64 2.60 -11.65
N ILE A 21 21.99 2.12 -12.70
CA ILE A 21 20.54 1.96 -12.72
C ILE A 21 20.27 0.81 -11.75
N TYR A 22 20.01 1.14 -10.49
CA TYR A 22 19.52 0.19 -9.51
C TYR A 22 18.10 -0.18 -9.95
N PHE A 23 17.97 -1.37 -10.55
CA PHE A 23 16.67 -2.03 -10.61
C PHE A 23 16.31 -2.38 -9.17
N PHE A 24 15.48 -1.55 -8.53
CA PHE A 24 14.92 -1.88 -7.23
C PHE A 24 14.02 -3.10 -7.42
N ALA A 25 14.35 -4.21 -6.78
CA ALA A 25 13.42 -5.32 -6.67
C ALA A 25 12.28 -4.87 -5.76
N PRO A 26 11.01 -5.14 -6.12
CA PRO A 26 9.87 -4.90 -5.24
C PRO A 26 10.15 -5.47 -3.84
N GLY A 27 9.93 -4.67 -2.81
CA GLY A 27 10.20 -5.06 -1.43
C GLY A 27 8.93 -5.21 -0.61
N THR A 28 9.10 -5.66 0.63
CA THR A 28 8.04 -5.62 1.65
C THR A 28 8.38 -4.57 2.69
N ALA A 29 7.54 -3.55 2.78
CA ALA A 29 7.58 -2.56 3.85
C ALA A 29 6.67 -3.03 4.99
N GLN A 30 7.23 -3.11 6.19
CA GLN A 30 6.49 -3.49 7.39
C GLN A 30 6.35 -2.31 8.34
N TRP A 31 5.13 -2.08 8.81
CA TRP A 31 4.86 -1.06 9.81
C TRP A 31 5.42 -1.43 11.18
N THR A 32 5.94 -0.44 11.90
CA THR A 32 6.46 -0.57 13.27
C THR A 32 5.83 0.44 14.24
N GLY A 33 5.40 1.61 13.75
CA GLY A 33 4.93 2.71 14.58
C GLY A 33 6.00 3.25 15.54
N ALA A 34 7.29 3.09 15.19
CA ALA A 34 8.40 3.42 16.08
C ALA A 34 8.48 4.92 16.42
N VAL A 35 8.08 5.81 15.51
CA VAL A 35 8.14 7.26 15.70
C VAL A 35 6.78 7.81 16.11
N ASP A 36 5.74 7.58 15.30
CA ASP A 36 4.38 8.05 15.50
C ASP A 36 3.37 7.17 14.73
N THR A 37 2.18 7.70 14.42
CA THR A 37 1.13 6.99 13.66
C THR A 37 1.04 7.42 12.20
N ASP A 38 1.82 8.39 11.74
CA ASP A 38 1.67 8.94 10.39
C ASP A 38 2.22 7.97 9.34
N TRP A 39 1.36 7.56 8.40
CA TRP A 39 1.73 6.65 7.30
C TRP A 39 2.97 7.17 6.55
N ASN A 40 3.05 8.49 6.35
CA ASN A 40 4.10 9.10 5.54
C ASN A 40 5.44 9.29 6.26
N ASN A 41 5.53 9.00 7.55
CA ASN A 41 6.80 9.09 8.27
C ASN A 41 7.65 7.84 7.99
N PRO A 42 8.79 7.95 7.28
CA PRO A 42 9.65 6.81 6.96
C PRO A 42 10.12 6.05 8.20
N GLY A 43 10.27 6.74 9.33
CA GLY A 43 10.73 6.14 10.58
C GLY A 43 9.74 5.15 11.21
N ASN A 44 8.50 5.10 10.73
CA ASN A 44 7.53 4.08 11.13
C ASN A 44 7.63 2.78 10.34
N TRP A 45 8.49 2.71 9.32
CA TRP A 45 8.61 1.55 8.43
C TRP A 45 9.98 0.90 8.51
N ILE A 46 10.01 -0.41 8.26
CA ILE A 46 11.24 -1.16 8.02
C ILE A 46 11.12 -1.98 6.74
N ALA A 47 12.25 -2.27 6.10
CA ALA A 47 12.32 -3.27 5.05
C ALA A 47 12.31 -4.67 5.68
N SER A 48 11.21 -5.41 5.56
CA SER A 48 11.15 -6.81 6.00
C SER A 48 11.68 -7.78 4.94
N SER A 49 11.61 -7.38 3.66
CA SER A 49 12.26 -8.10 2.56
C SER A 49 12.59 -7.14 1.40
N GLY A 50 13.57 -7.51 0.58
CA GLY A 50 13.96 -6.71 -0.59
C GLY A 50 14.45 -5.31 -0.23
N THR A 51 14.19 -4.35 -1.11
CA THR A 51 14.59 -2.94 -0.95
C THR A 51 13.40 -2.02 -1.19
N PRO A 52 12.37 -2.04 -0.33
CA PRO A 52 11.19 -1.24 -0.53
C PRO A 52 11.48 0.25 -0.36
N SER A 53 10.63 1.09 -0.93
CA SER A 53 10.60 2.50 -0.53
C SER A 53 9.94 2.65 0.85
N LEU A 54 10.39 3.64 1.64
CA LEU A 54 9.86 3.94 2.97
C LEU A 54 9.59 5.46 3.06
N PRO A 55 8.33 5.91 3.14
CA PRO A 55 7.09 5.12 3.17
C PRO A 55 6.86 4.33 1.87
N PRO A 56 5.98 3.30 1.90
CA PRO A 56 5.71 2.42 0.77
C PRO A 56 5.16 3.16 -0.45
N SER A 57 5.52 2.66 -1.63
CA SER A 57 5.04 3.14 -2.93
C SER A 57 4.01 2.17 -3.54
N GLY A 58 3.15 2.67 -4.44
CA GLY A 58 2.20 1.86 -5.20
C GLY A 58 2.64 1.60 -6.64
N GLY A 59 1.79 0.90 -7.39
CA GLY A 59 2.02 0.51 -8.78
C GLY A 59 2.67 -0.87 -8.91
N SER A 60 2.85 -1.34 -10.15
CA SER A 60 3.38 -2.68 -10.44
C SER A 60 4.82 -2.93 -9.98
N LEU A 61 5.58 -1.86 -9.71
CA LEU A 61 6.93 -1.90 -9.12
C LEU A 61 6.94 -1.39 -7.68
N GLY A 62 5.78 -1.12 -7.10
CA GLY A 62 5.65 -0.62 -5.74
C GLY A 62 5.87 -1.71 -4.69
N ASP A 63 5.59 -1.32 -3.46
CA ASP A 63 5.95 -2.09 -2.26
C ASP A 63 4.75 -2.85 -1.70
N MET A 64 5.00 -4.10 -1.30
CA MET A 64 4.03 -4.86 -0.52
C MET A 64 4.03 -4.34 0.91
N VAL A 65 2.85 -4.09 1.46
CA VAL A 65 2.71 -3.55 2.82
C VAL A 65 2.22 -4.63 3.77
N VAL A 66 2.89 -4.75 4.92
CA VAL A 66 2.44 -5.56 6.05
C VAL A 66 2.23 -4.68 7.26
N ILE A 67 1.01 -4.69 7.81
CA ILE A 67 0.66 -4.03 9.06
C ILE A 67 0.48 -5.11 10.14
N PRO A 68 1.50 -5.35 10.99
CA PRO A 68 1.40 -6.32 12.08
C PRO A 68 0.65 -5.75 13.28
N ASP A 69 0.24 -6.62 14.20
CA ASP A 69 -0.21 -6.20 15.52
C ASP A 69 0.98 -5.63 16.31
N VAL A 70 0.93 -4.32 16.57
CA VAL A 70 1.91 -3.59 17.37
C VAL A 70 1.35 -3.16 18.73
N SER A 71 0.16 -3.64 19.13
CA SER A 71 -0.49 -3.28 20.40
C SER A 71 0.38 -3.62 21.63
N GLY A 72 1.17 -4.68 21.55
CA GLY A 72 2.11 -5.09 22.60
C GLY A 72 3.46 -4.36 22.61
N THR A 73 3.75 -3.51 21.61
CA THR A 73 5.04 -2.80 21.49
C THR A 73 4.87 -1.29 21.50
N THR A 74 4.37 -0.71 20.40
CA THR A 74 4.22 0.74 20.24
C THR A 74 2.78 1.20 20.45
N ASN A 75 1.81 0.31 20.22
CA ASN A 75 0.38 0.59 20.16
C ASN A 75 0.05 1.77 19.23
N ARG A 76 0.87 1.95 18.19
CA ARG A 76 0.74 3.03 17.20
C ARG A 76 0.49 2.41 15.84
N PHE A 77 -0.77 2.34 15.47
CA PHE A 77 -1.20 1.84 14.17
C PHE A 77 -1.17 2.96 13.11
N PRO A 78 -1.00 2.62 11.83
CA PRO A 78 -0.91 3.61 10.76
C PRO A 78 -2.20 4.41 10.56
N VAL A 79 -2.02 5.71 10.36
CA VAL A 79 -3.04 6.69 10.07
C VAL A 79 -2.66 7.46 8.82
N VAL A 80 -3.54 7.47 7.82
CA VAL A 80 -3.43 8.32 6.64
C VAL A 80 -4.15 9.64 6.95
N ASN A 81 -3.38 10.70 7.21
CA ASN A 81 -3.90 11.99 7.67
C ASN A 81 -4.54 12.82 6.56
N ASN A 82 -5.20 13.93 6.94
CA ASN A 82 -5.76 14.89 5.98
C ASN A 82 -4.67 15.41 5.03
N ALA A 83 -5.00 15.53 3.74
CA ALA A 83 -4.11 15.95 2.66
C ALA A 83 -2.89 15.02 2.42
N VAL A 84 -2.89 13.83 3.03
CA VAL A 84 -1.90 12.78 2.76
C VAL A 84 -2.44 11.83 1.71
N VAL A 85 -1.60 11.54 0.70
CA VAL A 85 -1.80 10.43 -0.24
C VAL A 85 -0.81 9.34 0.12
N ALA A 86 -1.30 8.28 0.74
CA ALA A 86 -0.58 7.05 1.02
C ALA A 86 -0.74 6.08 -0.16
N THR A 87 0.32 5.32 -0.46
CA THR A 87 0.31 4.34 -1.54
C THR A 87 0.87 3.01 -1.09
N ALA A 88 0.41 1.92 -1.71
CA ALA A 88 0.97 0.58 -1.58
C ALA A 88 0.72 -0.20 -2.87
N ARG A 89 1.53 -1.22 -3.14
CA ARG A 89 1.24 -2.17 -4.22
C ARG A 89 0.17 -3.16 -3.80
N SER A 90 0.33 -3.72 -2.62
CA SER A 90 -0.64 -4.57 -1.93
C SER A 90 -0.56 -4.30 -0.43
N MET A 91 -1.58 -4.69 0.33
CA MET A 91 -1.62 -4.48 1.77
C MET A 91 -2.21 -5.68 2.50
N SER A 92 -1.47 -6.19 3.49
CA SER A 92 -1.95 -7.18 4.45
C SER A 92 -2.05 -6.54 5.84
N VAL A 93 -3.27 -6.48 6.38
CA VAL A 93 -3.53 -6.03 7.75
C VAL A 93 -3.73 -7.26 8.62
N GLN A 94 -2.79 -7.55 9.50
CA GLN A 94 -2.81 -8.78 10.31
C GLN A 94 -3.86 -8.73 11.43
N ALA A 95 -4.21 -9.89 11.98
CA ALA A 95 -5.11 -9.98 13.13
C ALA A 95 -4.57 -9.16 14.30
N GLY A 96 -5.44 -8.39 14.97
CA GLY A 96 -5.05 -7.44 16.02
C GLY A 96 -4.52 -6.09 15.51
N ALA A 97 -4.21 -5.98 14.21
CA ALA A 97 -3.74 -4.75 13.60
C ALA A 97 -4.87 -3.84 13.13
N MET A 98 -4.55 -2.56 12.95
CA MET A 98 -5.49 -1.55 12.49
C MET A 98 -4.89 -0.63 11.42
N VAL A 99 -5.72 -0.14 10.50
CA VAL A 99 -5.39 0.96 9.58
C VAL A 99 -6.52 1.97 9.60
N THR A 100 -6.20 3.25 9.76
CA THR A 100 -7.20 4.33 9.68
C THR A 100 -6.88 5.28 8.54
N VAL A 101 -7.84 5.51 7.66
CA VAL A 101 -7.80 6.61 6.69
C VAL A 101 -8.70 7.72 7.21
N ASN A 102 -8.11 8.83 7.65
CA ASN A 102 -8.86 9.97 8.15
C ASN A 102 -9.55 10.72 7.00
N MET A 103 -10.58 11.49 7.34
CA MET A 103 -11.22 12.40 6.40
C MET A 103 -10.18 13.32 5.74
N GLY A 104 -10.24 13.43 4.41
CA GLY A 104 -9.27 14.16 3.60
C GLY A 104 -7.96 13.41 3.31
N GLY A 105 -7.75 12.24 3.93
CA GLY A 105 -6.67 11.31 3.57
C GLY A 105 -7.07 10.40 2.40
N THR A 106 -6.07 9.95 1.64
CA THR A 106 -6.24 9.01 0.52
C THR A 106 -5.29 7.84 0.66
N LEU A 107 -5.82 6.61 0.62
CA LEU A 107 -5.03 5.37 0.54
C LEU A 107 -5.25 4.69 -0.81
N ASN A 108 -4.19 4.61 -1.61
CA ASN A 108 -4.20 3.97 -2.91
C ASN A 108 -3.43 2.64 -2.86
N VAL A 109 -4.12 1.52 -3.02
CA VAL A 109 -3.51 0.19 -3.13
C VAL A 109 -3.62 -0.27 -4.58
N ILE A 110 -2.53 -0.15 -5.34
CA ILE A 110 -2.56 -0.23 -6.81
C ILE A 110 -1.46 -1.13 -7.33
N GLY A 111 -1.77 -2.01 -8.28
CA GLY A 111 -0.78 -2.78 -9.04
C GLY A 111 -0.34 -4.08 -8.39
N SER A 112 -1.14 -4.60 -7.45
CA SER A 112 -0.93 -5.95 -6.88
C SER A 112 -1.00 -7.02 -7.96
N ASP A 113 -0.07 -7.97 -7.91
CA ASP A 113 -0.09 -9.25 -8.63
C ASP A 113 -0.70 -10.40 -7.81
N TYR A 114 -1.19 -10.10 -6.61
CA TYR A 114 -1.97 -10.98 -5.74
C TYR A 114 -3.32 -10.30 -5.43
N ASP A 115 -3.77 -10.37 -4.18
CA ASP A 115 -4.87 -9.55 -3.67
C ASP A 115 -4.40 -8.11 -3.49
N GLY A 116 -5.28 -7.15 -3.75
CA GLY A 116 -5.01 -5.75 -3.42
C GLY A 116 -4.87 -5.57 -1.92
N VAL A 117 -5.92 -5.93 -1.19
CA VAL A 117 -5.99 -5.82 0.27
C VAL A 117 -6.48 -7.13 0.87
N THR A 118 -5.69 -7.69 1.77
CA THR A 118 -6.10 -8.81 2.64
C THR A 118 -6.25 -8.31 4.07
N ASN A 119 -7.47 -8.32 4.59
CA ASN A 119 -7.79 -7.82 5.92
C ASN A 119 -8.07 -8.98 6.89
N TYR A 120 -7.19 -9.18 7.86
CA TYR A 120 -7.40 -10.01 9.06
C TYR A 120 -7.69 -9.17 10.31
N GLY A 121 -7.48 -7.86 10.24
CA GLY A 121 -7.59 -6.93 11.35
C GLY A 121 -8.76 -5.97 11.17
N GLN A 122 -8.51 -4.68 11.40
CA GLN A 122 -9.51 -3.63 11.28
C GLN A 122 -9.06 -2.55 10.30
N ILE A 123 -9.89 -2.25 9.31
CA ILE A 123 -9.69 -1.12 8.41
C ILE A 123 -10.83 -0.14 8.61
N THR A 124 -10.50 1.11 8.95
CA THR A 124 -11.46 2.21 9.06
C THR A 124 -11.16 3.26 7.99
N ASN A 125 -12.06 3.42 7.03
CA ASN A 125 -11.97 4.44 5.99
C ASN A 125 -12.99 5.56 6.21
N ASN A 126 -12.52 6.71 6.69
CA ASN A 126 -13.27 7.96 6.74
C ASN A 126 -12.88 8.95 5.63
N GLY A 127 -11.87 8.60 4.83
CA GLY A 127 -11.35 9.41 3.73
C GLY A 127 -11.66 8.77 2.38
N THR A 128 -10.64 8.66 1.53
CA THR A 128 -10.72 7.93 0.26
C THR A 128 -9.82 6.71 0.31
N MET A 129 -10.37 5.55 -0.02
CA MET A 129 -9.60 4.33 -0.22
C MET A 129 -9.90 3.79 -1.61
N TYR A 130 -8.85 3.60 -2.40
CA TYR A 130 -8.91 3.11 -3.76
C TYR A 130 -8.06 1.84 -3.87
N VAL A 131 -8.68 0.77 -4.36
CA VAL A 131 -8.02 -0.52 -4.55
C VAL A 131 -8.12 -0.92 -6.02
N ASP A 132 -6.97 -1.10 -6.64
CA ASP A 132 -6.79 -1.56 -8.01
C ASP A 132 -5.81 -2.73 -8.00
N SER A 133 -6.37 -3.93 -7.87
CA SER A 133 -5.60 -5.17 -7.93
C SER A 133 -5.58 -5.65 -9.37
N ALA A 134 -4.39 -5.85 -9.92
CA ALA A 134 -4.24 -6.17 -11.34
C ALA A 134 -4.45 -7.66 -11.65
N TYR A 135 -4.36 -8.54 -10.64
CA TYR A 135 -4.35 -9.99 -10.88
C TYR A 135 -5.42 -10.77 -10.09
N ASN A 136 -5.32 -10.90 -8.76
CA ASN A 136 -6.29 -11.69 -7.99
C ASN A 136 -7.44 -10.81 -7.45
N ASP A 137 -7.76 -10.91 -6.17
CA ASP A 137 -8.92 -10.23 -5.61
C ASP A 137 -8.63 -8.76 -5.27
N GLY A 138 -9.67 -7.94 -5.19
CA GLY A 138 -9.53 -6.54 -4.79
C GLY A 138 -9.36 -6.42 -3.28
N LEU A 139 -10.45 -6.65 -2.54
CA LEU A 139 -10.49 -6.73 -1.08
C LEU A 139 -10.93 -8.12 -0.63
N VAL A 140 -10.13 -8.75 0.21
CA VAL A 140 -10.48 -9.99 0.93
C VAL A 140 -10.61 -9.66 2.41
N ASN A 141 -11.85 -9.54 2.90
CA ASN A 141 -12.18 -9.26 4.30
C ASN A 141 -12.46 -10.56 5.05
N LEU A 142 -11.46 -11.06 5.80
CA LEU A 142 -11.46 -12.43 6.33
C LEU A 142 -12.28 -12.59 7.61
N SER A 143 -12.54 -13.83 8.01
CA SER A 143 -13.26 -14.13 9.26
C SER A 143 -12.58 -13.48 10.48
N GLY A 144 -13.37 -12.83 11.32
CA GLY A 144 -12.89 -12.08 12.49
C GLY A 144 -12.36 -10.67 12.19
N SER A 145 -12.27 -10.28 10.92
CA SER A 145 -11.89 -8.92 10.52
C SER A 145 -13.07 -7.95 10.51
N GLN A 146 -12.78 -6.65 10.50
CA GLN A 146 -13.77 -5.59 10.31
C GLN A 146 -13.30 -4.61 9.24
N PHE A 147 -14.22 -4.23 8.35
CA PHE A 147 -14.04 -3.13 7.42
C PHE A 147 -15.15 -2.10 7.62
N THR A 148 -14.80 -0.91 8.04
CA THR A 148 -15.74 0.19 8.28
C THR A 148 -15.47 1.31 7.28
N ASN A 149 -16.46 1.66 6.47
CA ASN A 149 -16.38 2.75 5.49
C ASN A 149 -17.44 3.81 5.76
N SER A 150 -17.00 5.01 6.11
CA SER A 150 -17.82 6.23 6.19
C SER A 150 -17.44 7.27 5.12
N GLY A 151 -16.31 7.06 4.44
CA GLY A 151 -15.83 7.90 3.34
C GLY A 151 -16.17 7.31 1.96
N VAL A 152 -15.21 7.35 1.04
CA VAL A 152 -15.31 6.75 -0.28
C VAL A 152 -14.40 5.54 -0.35
N PHE A 153 -14.98 4.35 -0.52
CA PHE A 153 -14.26 3.14 -0.87
C PHE A 153 -14.56 2.78 -2.32
N THR A 154 -13.52 2.54 -3.11
CA THR A 154 -13.64 2.13 -4.50
C THR A 154 -12.68 1.00 -4.77
N VAL A 155 -13.19 -0.10 -5.31
CA VAL A 155 -12.39 -1.25 -5.74
C VAL A 155 -12.73 -1.61 -7.18
N ILE A 156 -11.69 -1.61 -8.03
CA ILE A 156 -11.86 -1.69 -9.48
C ILE A 156 -10.75 -2.52 -10.13
N ASN A 157 -11.00 -2.92 -11.38
CA ASN A 157 -10.09 -3.70 -12.23
C ASN A 157 -9.69 -5.04 -11.60
N GLY A 158 -9.08 -5.95 -12.36
CA GLY A 158 -8.50 -7.19 -11.85
C GLY A 158 -9.22 -8.46 -12.29
N LEU A 159 -8.49 -9.59 -12.28
CA LEU A 159 -8.98 -10.83 -12.85
C LEU A 159 -9.88 -11.61 -11.88
N GLY A 160 -9.57 -11.60 -10.57
CA GLY A 160 -10.40 -12.26 -9.54
C GLY A 160 -11.66 -11.50 -9.11
N ASN A 161 -12.12 -11.77 -7.89
CA ASN A 161 -13.26 -11.11 -7.27
C ASN A 161 -12.90 -9.71 -6.76
N ARG A 162 -13.77 -8.70 -6.93
CA ARG A 162 -13.42 -7.35 -6.42
C ARG A 162 -13.56 -7.26 -4.91
N VAL A 163 -14.54 -7.94 -4.33
CA VAL A 163 -14.72 -8.05 -2.88
C VAL A 163 -15.11 -9.46 -2.50
N GLU A 164 -14.32 -10.08 -1.63
CA GLU A 164 -14.70 -11.26 -0.86
C GLU A 164 -14.89 -10.89 0.60
N ASN A 165 -16.10 -11.08 1.11
CA ASN A 165 -16.42 -10.84 2.51
C ASN A 165 -16.74 -12.14 3.24
N TYR A 166 -15.89 -12.46 4.21
CA TYR A 166 -16.06 -13.56 5.17
C TYR A 166 -16.42 -13.06 6.57
N SER A 167 -16.58 -11.75 6.78
CA SER A 167 -16.93 -11.17 8.08
C SER A 167 -17.85 -9.95 7.94
N THR A 168 -17.55 -8.85 8.63
CA THR A 168 -18.42 -7.67 8.66
C THR A 168 -17.82 -6.53 7.85
N ILE A 169 -18.59 -6.05 6.89
CA ILE A 169 -18.40 -4.75 6.24
C ILE A 169 -19.53 -3.84 6.70
N THR A 170 -19.19 -2.71 7.32
CA THR A 170 -20.14 -1.66 7.66
C THR A 170 -19.88 -0.45 6.77
N ASN A 171 -20.91 -0.03 6.05
CA ASN A 171 -20.84 1.10 5.14
C ASN A 171 -21.88 2.17 5.51
N SER A 172 -21.43 3.39 5.78
CA SER A 172 -22.27 4.60 5.84
C SER A 172 -21.82 5.65 4.81
N GLY A 173 -20.78 5.35 4.03
CA GLY A 173 -20.27 6.20 2.96
C GLY A 173 -20.61 5.68 1.56
N THR A 174 -19.75 6.02 0.60
CA THR A 174 -19.83 5.48 -0.78
C THR A 174 -19.00 4.20 -0.89
N PHE A 175 -19.61 3.14 -1.42
CA PHE A 175 -18.96 1.85 -1.65
C PHE A 175 -19.13 1.43 -3.11
N ASN A 176 -18.06 1.56 -3.88
CA ASN A 176 -18.05 1.33 -5.32
C ASN A 176 -17.30 0.03 -5.66
N VAL A 177 -17.97 -0.87 -6.38
CA VAL A 177 -17.41 -2.15 -6.83
C VAL A 177 -17.74 -2.34 -8.30
N PHE A 178 -16.72 -2.35 -9.17
CA PHE A 178 -16.96 -2.54 -10.60
C PHE A 178 -15.71 -3.04 -11.33
N MET A 179 -15.89 -3.46 -12.59
CA MET A 179 -14.81 -3.86 -13.50
C MET A 179 -13.95 -5.05 -13.03
N GLY A 180 -14.51 -5.97 -12.22
CA GLY A 180 -13.92 -7.31 -12.05
C GLY A 180 -14.22 -8.21 -13.24
N VAL A 181 -13.27 -9.07 -13.61
CA VAL A 181 -13.49 -10.08 -14.66
C VAL A 181 -14.32 -11.25 -14.14
N ASP A 182 -14.07 -11.71 -12.92
CA ASP A 182 -14.88 -12.74 -12.26
C ASP A 182 -16.14 -12.14 -11.60
N THR A 183 -16.24 -12.15 -10.27
CA THR A 183 -17.41 -11.62 -9.55
C THR A 183 -17.08 -10.28 -8.89
N ASN A 184 -17.98 -9.30 -9.01
CA ASN A 184 -17.76 -8.02 -8.32
C ASN A 184 -17.80 -8.19 -6.79
N LEU A 185 -18.84 -8.84 -6.25
CA LEU A 185 -19.04 -8.95 -4.80
C LEU A 185 -19.48 -10.37 -4.43
N ILE A 186 -18.74 -10.99 -3.52
CA ILE A 186 -19.13 -12.23 -2.84
C ILE A 186 -19.25 -11.96 -1.34
N ASN A 187 -20.42 -12.26 -0.78
CA ASN A 187 -20.65 -12.28 0.66
C ASN A 187 -20.87 -13.72 1.11
N HIS A 188 -19.90 -14.29 1.83
CA HIS A 188 -19.92 -15.69 2.23
C HIS A 188 -20.94 -15.96 3.35
N ALA A 189 -21.25 -17.25 3.57
CA ALA A 189 -22.17 -17.66 4.62
C ALA A 189 -21.70 -17.16 6.00
N GLY A 190 -22.59 -16.50 6.74
CA GLY A 190 -22.30 -15.90 8.05
C GLY A 190 -21.63 -14.52 8.00
N ALA A 191 -21.23 -14.05 6.82
CA ALA A 191 -20.72 -12.69 6.62
C ALA A 191 -21.86 -11.68 6.49
N THR A 192 -21.62 -10.44 6.91
CA THR A 192 -22.58 -9.34 6.89
C THR A 192 -22.02 -8.16 6.12
N ILE A 193 -22.85 -7.59 5.24
CA ILE A 193 -22.66 -6.24 4.69
C ILE A 193 -23.82 -5.40 5.20
N ASP A 194 -23.52 -4.44 6.06
CA ASP A 194 -24.49 -3.51 6.62
C ASP A 194 -24.32 -2.14 5.97
N ASN A 195 -25.31 -1.72 5.19
CA ASN A 195 -25.33 -0.42 4.54
C ASN A 195 -26.30 0.51 5.27
N GLN A 196 -25.74 1.46 6.02
CA GLN A 196 -26.44 2.26 7.02
C GLN A 196 -27.02 3.58 6.51
N GLY A 197 -26.88 3.88 5.21
CA GLY A 197 -27.67 4.89 4.48
C GLY A 197 -27.67 6.29 5.07
#